data_AF-A0A6A4HW24-F1
#
_entry.id   AF-A0A6A4HW24-F1
#
_cell.length_a   1.000
_cell.length_b   1.000
_cell.length_c   1.000
_cell.angle_alpha   90.00
_cell.angle_beta   90.00
_cell.angle_gamma   90.00
#
_symmetry.space_group_name_H-M   'P 1'
#
loop_
_entity.id
_entity.type
_entity.pdbx_description
1 polymer ?
#
loop_
_entity_poly.entity_id
_entity_poly.type
_entity_poly.pdbx_seq_one_letter_code
_entity_poly.pdbx_strand_id
1 'polypeptide(L)'
;SRRVFREWPRDPSGVVFDPSICTGKSAPNGTELWGARLYDFYHVTLDPLAADDTRKNRAISTSSRLSAWAKKVGETNLVKEEMVWADQEAEPKLRLAADILTLIEDRD
;
A
#
# COMPACT_ATOMS: atom_id res chain seq x y z
N SER A 1 -3.94 -6.21 -16.35
CA SER A 1 -4.23 -5.80 -14.96
C SER A 1 -3.00 -6.09 -14.10
N ARG A 2 -2.65 -5.22 -13.15
CA ARG A 2 -1.61 -5.54 -12.14
C ARG A 2 -2.22 -6.52 -11.13
N ARG A 3 -1.54 -7.65 -10.87
CA ARG A 3 -1.98 -8.62 -9.86
C ARG A 3 -1.29 -8.30 -8.53
N VAL A 4 -2.08 -8.30 -7.46
CA VAL A 4 -1.61 -8.22 -6.08
C VAL A 4 -1.47 -9.64 -5.56
N PHE A 5 -0.33 -9.97 -4.94
CA PHE A 5 0.01 -11.34 -4.57
C PHE A 5 0.03 -11.58 -3.06
N ARG A 6 -0.01 -10.50 -2.25
CA ARG A 6 0.13 -10.58 -0.80
C ARG A 6 -1.18 -10.30 -0.12
N GLU A 7 -1.37 -10.93 1.03
CA GLU A 7 -2.46 -10.65 1.95
C GLU A 7 -1.87 -10.02 3.20
N TRP A 8 -2.54 -9.00 3.71
CA TRP A 8 -2.17 -8.35 4.96
C TRP A 8 -2.85 -9.08 6.11
N PRO A 9 -2.10 -9.66 7.06
CA PRO A 9 -2.69 -10.31 8.22
C PRO A 9 -3.58 -9.35 9.03
N ARG A 10 -4.71 -9.84 9.51
CA ARG A 10 -5.65 -9.10 10.36
C ARG A 10 -5.96 -9.92 11.60
N ASP A 11 -6.27 -9.25 12.70
CA ASP A 11 -6.85 -9.90 13.87
C ASP A 11 -8.27 -10.40 13.51
N PRO A 12 -8.60 -11.70 13.68
CA PRO A 12 -9.95 -12.22 13.43
C PRO A 12 -11.05 -11.56 14.27
N SER A 13 -10.68 -10.95 15.39
CA SER A 13 -11.55 -10.16 16.27
C SER A 13 -11.29 -8.65 16.17
N GLY A 14 -10.49 -8.24 15.17
CA GLY A 14 -10.05 -6.87 14.97
C GLY A 14 -11.17 -5.94 14.52
N VAL A 15 -10.88 -4.65 14.60
CA VAL A 15 -11.80 -3.58 14.18
C VAL A 15 -11.88 -3.49 12.64
N VAL A 16 -12.95 -2.88 12.13
CA VAL A 16 -13.11 -2.64 10.69
C VAL A 16 -11.98 -1.75 10.17
N PHE A 17 -11.35 -2.14 9.06
CA PHE A 17 -10.35 -1.34 8.38
C PHE A 17 -10.98 -0.08 7.77
N ASP A 18 -10.55 1.07 8.26
CA ASP A 18 -10.93 2.38 7.74
C ASP A 18 -9.70 3.06 7.10
N PRO A 19 -9.62 3.14 5.76
CA PRO A 19 -8.49 3.78 5.09
C PRO A 19 -8.46 5.30 5.28
N SER A 20 -9.53 5.94 5.77
CA SER A 20 -9.59 7.39 5.94
C SER A 20 -8.83 7.89 7.17
N ILE A 21 -8.57 7.02 8.15
CA ILE A 21 -7.98 7.44 9.43
C ILE A 21 -6.45 7.30 9.48
N CYS A 22 -5.85 6.76 8.41
CA CYS A 22 -4.41 6.55 8.28
C CYS A 22 -3.98 6.83 6.84
N THR A 23 -2.92 7.62 6.68
CA THR A 23 -2.29 7.88 5.39
C THR A 23 -1.04 7.03 5.22
N GLY A 24 -0.77 6.64 3.98
CA GLY A 24 0.49 6.00 3.58
C GLY A 24 1.36 6.96 2.77
N LYS A 25 2.41 6.43 2.15
CA LYS A 25 3.18 7.18 1.15
C LYS A 25 2.30 7.54 -0.05
N SER A 26 2.53 8.74 -0.59
CA SER A 26 1.78 9.25 -1.74
C SER A 26 2.67 9.40 -2.96
N ALA A 27 2.12 9.14 -4.14
CA ALA A 27 2.81 9.42 -5.38
C ALA A 27 3.03 10.95 -5.51
N PRO A 28 4.03 11.42 -6.29
CA PRO A 28 4.32 12.84 -6.43
C PRO A 28 3.13 13.70 -6.93
N ASN A 29 2.11 13.07 -7.50
CA ASN A 29 0.86 13.72 -7.93
C ASN A 29 -0.24 13.73 -6.85
N GLY A 30 0.07 13.37 -5.60
CA GLY A 30 -0.88 13.33 -4.47
C GLY A 30 -1.71 12.06 -4.37
N THR A 31 -1.49 11.04 -5.20
CA THR A 31 -2.24 9.78 -5.10
C THR A 31 -1.74 8.95 -3.92
N GLU A 32 -2.57 8.72 -2.90
CA GLU A 32 -2.26 7.97 -1.68
C GLU A 32 -2.24 6.43 -1.85
N LEU A 33 -1.87 5.94 -3.02
CA LEU A 33 -1.73 4.51 -3.35
C LEU A 33 -0.35 4.26 -3.98
N TRP A 34 0.69 4.73 -3.30
CA TRP A 34 2.05 4.55 -3.75
C TRP A 34 2.67 3.26 -3.20
N GLY A 35 3.35 2.54 -4.09
CA GLY A 35 4.08 1.31 -3.82
C GLY A 35 5.36 1.27 -4.65
N ALA A 36 6.53 1.06 -4.05
CA ALA A 36 7.79 0.99 -4.80
C ALA A 36 7.84 -0.21 -5.78
N ARG A 37 7.20 -1.33 -5.41
CA ARG A 37 7.14 -2.59 -6.13
C ARG A 37 5.70 -3.14 -6.10
N LEU A 38 5.40 -4.11 -6.97
CA LEU A 38 4.12 -4.84 -6.94
C LEU A 38 3.84 -5.54 -5.58
N TYR A 39 4.90 -5.77 -4.83
CA TYR A 39 4.90 -6.42 -3.54
C TYR A 39 4.60 -5.50 -2.36
N ASP A 40 4.54 -4.18 -2.60
CA ASP A 40 4.14 -3.20 -1.58
C ASP A 40 2.60 -3.03 -1.55
N PHE A 41 1.88 -3.78 -2.38
CA PHE A 41 0.42 -3.84 -2.39
C PHE A 41 -0.06 -5.13 -1.75
N TYR A 42 -1.13 -5.02 -0.97
CA TYR A 42 -1.72 -6.14 -0.24
C TYR A 42 -3.23 -6.16 -0.42
N HIS A 43 -3.79 -7.36 -0.49
CA HIS A 43 -5.20 -7.57 -0.16
C HIS A 43 -5.36 -7.47 1.35
N VAL A 44 -6.38 -6.74 1.80
CA VAL A 44 -6.71 -6.61 3.21
C VAL A 44 -8.20 -6.89 3.41
N THR A 45 -8.54 -7.69 4.42
CA THR A 45 -9.92 -7.89 4.86
C THR A 45 -10.42 -6.61 5.52
N LEU A 46 -11.60 -6.13 5.11
CA LEU A 46 -12.19 -4.90 5.64
C LEU A 46 -12.74 -5.14 7.05
N ASP A 47 -13.70 -6.06 7.18
CA ASP A 47 -14.32 -6.44 8.45
C ASP A 47 -14.04 -7.93 8.75
N PRO A 48 -13.15 -8.24 9.73
CA PRO A 48 -12.85 -9.62 10.11
C PRO A 48 -14.05 -10.39 10.70
N LEU A 49 -15.05 -9.68 11.24
CA LEU A 49 -16.22 -10.26 11.89
C LEU A 49 -17.42 -10.43 10.95
N ALA A 50 -17.34 -9.89 9.73
CA ALA A 50 -18.38 -10.08 8.74
C ALA A 50 -18.52 -11.57 8.40
N ALA A 51 -19.74 -12.09 8.45
CA ALA A 51 -20.07 -13.47 8.11
C ALA A 51 -19.81 -13.82 6.63
N ASP A 52 -19.45 -12.84 5.82
CA ASP A 52 -19.21 -12.96 4.39
C ASP A 52 -17.72 -12.88 4.05
N ASP A 53 -17.14 -14.01 3.65
CA ASP A 53 -15.77 -14.13 3.10
C ASP A 53 -15.74 -13.90 1.57
N THR A 54 -16.70 -13.16 1.01
CA THR A 54 -16.66 -12.80 -0.40
C THR A 54 -15.59 -11.74 -0.70
N ARG A 55 -15.25 -11.63 -1.98
CA ARG A 55 -14.40 -10.55 -2.53
C ARG A 55 -14.88 -9.14 -2.18
N LYS A 56 -16.14 -8.95 -1.76
CA LYS A 56 -16.67 -7.64 -1.35
C LYS A 56 -16.10 -7.17 -0.02
N ASN A 57 -15.65 -8.10 0.83
CA ASN A 57 -15.02 -7.82 2.12
C ASN A 57 -13.49 -7.62 2.01
N ARG A 58 -12.98 -7.37 0.79
CA ARG A 58 -11.54 -7.19 0.54
C ARG A 58 -11.27 -5.89 -0.19
N ALA A 59 -10.25 -5.17 0.27
CA ALA A 59 -9.70 -4.02 -0.43
C ALA A 59 -8.23 -4.26 -0.81
N ILE A 60 -7.70 -3.40 -1.68
CA ILE A 60 -6.26 -3.31 -1.94
C ILE A 60 -5.74 -2.05 -1.26
N SER A 61 -4.66 -2.18 -0.52
CA SER A 61 -3.97 -1.06 0.12
C SER A 61 -2.45 -1.24 0.02
N THR A 62 -1.70 -0.24 0.48
CA THR A 62 -0.24 -0.21 0.42
C THR A 62 0.38 -0.56 1.77
N SER A 63 1.59 -1.12 1.75
CA SER A 63 2.36 -1.51 2.93
C SER A 63 2.51 -0.35 3.92
N SER A 64 2.81 0.85 3.44
CA SER A 64 2.95 2.04 4.27
C SER A 64 1.66 2.46 4.98
N ARG A 65 0.50 2.47 4.29
CA ARG A 65 -0.80 2.77 4.92
C ARG A 65 -1.19 1.68 5.93
N LEU A 66 -1.01 0.42 5.56
CA LEU A 66 -1.38 -0.72 6.41
C LEU A 66 -0.49 -0.82 7.65
N SER A 67 0.81 -0.50 7.53
CA SER A 67 1.72 -0.37 8.68
C SER A 67 1.27 0.75 9.63
N ALA A 68 0.89 1.92 9.10
CA ALA A 68 0.34 3.01 9.90
C ALA A 68 -0.97 2.61 10.62
N TRP A 69 -1.86 1.90 9.91
CA TRP A 69 -3.07 1.33 10.49
C TRP A 69 -2.78 0.36 11.63
N ALA A 70 -1.92 -0.65 11.41
CA ALA A 70 -1.58 -1.65 12.42
C ALA A 70 -0.99 -1.01 13.69
N LYS A 71 -0.15 0.03 13.55
CA LYS A 71 0.33 0.83 14.67
C LYS A 71 -0.80 1.51 15.44
N LYS A 72 -1.79 2.06 14.72
CA LYS A 72 -2.93 2.78 15.31
C LYS A 72 -3.90 1.88 16.07
N VAL A 73 -4.20 0.70 15.53
CA VAL A 73 -5.18 -0.23 16.13
C VAL A 73 -4.57 -1.30 17.02
N GLY A 74 -3.24 -1.33 17.14
CA GLY A 74 -2.53 -2.27 18.01
C GLY A 74 -2.26 -3.66 17.38
N GLU A 75 -2.51 -3.84 16.08
CA GLU A 75 -2.29 -5.11 15.37
C GLU A 75 -0.80 -5.40 15.04
N THR A 76 0.13 -4.57 15.51
CA THR A 76 1.58 -4.65 15.19
C THR A 76 2.23 -6.01 15.41
N ASN A 77 1.77 -6.79 16.38
CA ASN A 77 2.35 -8.10 16.66
C ASN A 77 2.07 -9.15 15.57
N LEU A 78 1.00 -8.96 14.79
CA LEU A 78 0.57 -9.87 13.73
C LEU A 78 1.31 -9.64 12.41
N VAL A 79 1.92 -8.46 12.25
CA VAL A 79 2.40 -7.95 10.95
C VAL A 79 3.84 -7.44 11.02
N LYS A 80 4.66 -8.02 11.91
CA LYS A 80 6.03 -7.53 12.17
C LYS A 80 6.90 -7.53 10.92
N GLU A 81 6.82 -8.60 10.12
CA GLU A 81 7.62 -8.75 8.90
C GLU A 81 7.18 -7.75 7.82
N GLU A 82 5.87 -7.62 7.63
CA GLU A 82 5.28 -6.70 6.66
C GLU A 82 5.57 -5.24 7.03
N MET A 83 5.59 -4.91 8.32
CA MET A 83 6.00 -3.60 8.81
C MET A 83 7.48 -3.32 8.56
N VAL A 84 8.37 -4.30 8.77
CA VAL A 84 9.80 -4.16 8.41
C VAL A 84 9.94 -3.92 6.91
N TRP A 85 9.19 -4.64 6.08
CA TRP A 85 9.20 -4.40 4.63
C TRP A 85 8.65 -3.03 4.25
N ALA A 86 7.58 -2.57 4.91
CA ALA A 86 7.03 -1.23 4.71
C ALA A 86 8.05 -0.14 5.06
N ASP A 87 8.81 -0.32 6.14
CA ASP A 87 9.84 0.65 6.56
C ASP A 87 11.04 0.67 5.59
N GLN A 88 11.30 -0.43 4.88
CA GLN A 88 12.33 -0.53 3.84
C GLN A 88 11.85 -0.08 2.45
N GLU A 89 10.56 0.23 2.31
CA GLU A 89 10.00 0.74 1.07
C GLU A 89 10.72 2.04 0.70
N ALA A 90 11.15 2.16 -0.57
CA ALA A 90 11.81 3.38 -1.04
C ALA A 90 10.90 4.63 -0.89
N GLU A 91 11.44 5.83 -1.06
CA GLU A 91 10.61 7.04 -1.15
C GLU A 91 10.10 7.25 -2.59
N PRO A 92 8.88 7.79 -2.77
CA PRO A 92 8.38 8.25 -4.06
C PRO A 92 9.34 9.25 -4.69
N LYS A 93 9.69 9.04 -5.96
CA LYS A 93 10.56 9.95 -6.72
C LYS A 93 9.79 10.54 -7.89
N LEU A 94 9.87 11.86 -8.05
CA LEU A 94 9.40 12.53 -9.25
C LEU A 94 10.31 12.15 -10.43
N ARG A 95 9.71 11.60 -11.48
CA ARG A 95 10.37 11.39 -12.77
C ARG A 95 9.80 12.43 -13.72
N LEU A 96 10.57 13.47 -14.00
CA LEU A 96 10.24 14.41 -15.05
C LEU A 96 10.38 13.71 -16.40
N ALA A 97 9.49 14.02 -17.34
CA ALA A 97 9.72 13.63 -18.73
C ALA A 97 11.07 14.24 -19.16
N ALA A 98 11.86 13.47 -19.92
CA ALA A 98 13.03 14.04 -20.57
C ALA A 98 12.58 15.20 -21.46
N ASP A 99 13.35 16.28 -21.48
CA ASP A 99 13.12 17.36 -22.41
C ASP A 99 13.21 16.79 -23.83
N ILE A 100 12.13 16.93 -24.59
CA ILE A 100 12.03 16.41 -25.95
C ILE A 100 13.13 17.02 -26.83
N LEU A 101 13.52 18.27 -26.57
CA LEU A 101 14.60 18.93 -27.31
C LEU A 101 15.95 18.26 -27.06
N THR A 102 16.27 17.92 -25.81
CA THR A 102 17.50 17.18 -25.47
C THR A 102 17.54 15.79 -26.12
N LEU A 103 16.39 15.11 -26.22
CA LEU A 103 16.30 13.81 -26.90
C LEU A 103 16.45 13.91 -28.43
N ILE A 104 16.12 15.06 -29.01
CA ILE A 104 16.29 15.32 -30.45
C ILE A 104 17.75 15.67 -30.74
N GLU A 105 18.39 16.48 -29.90
CA GLU A 105 19.80 16.90 -30.05
C GLU A 105 20.80 15.75 -29.85
N ASP A 106 20.53 14.80 -28.93
CA ASP A 106 21.37 13.60 -28.70
C ASP A 106 21.28 12.56 -29.85
N ARG A 107 20.41 12.79 -30.84
CA ARG A 107 20.13 11.82 -31.93
C ARG A 107 20.88 12.15 -33.24
N ASP A 108 21.53 13.31 -33.30
CA ASP A 108 22.43 13.76 -34.37
C ASP A 108 23.91 13.59 -33.97
#